data_AF-A0A177L2B6-F1
#
_entry.id   AF-A0A177L2B6-F1
#
_cell.length_a   1.000
_cell.length_b   1.000
_cell.length_c   1.000
_cell.angle_alpha   90.00
_cell.angle_beta   90.00
_cell.angle_gamma   90.00
#
_symmetry.space_group_name_H-M   'P 1'
#
loop_
_entity.id
_entity.type
_entity.pdbx_description
1 polymer ?
#
loop_
_entity_poly.entity_id
_entity_poly.type
_entity_poly.pdbx_seq_one_letter_code
_entity_poly.pdbx_strand_id
1 'polypeptide(L)'
;MTTWYLSNTKHHVLICNGSSCNEAGAEELTQAIRKEISEREMDDTIHTTRTWCNGRCHDKCVVINYPKGTWYKDLQPEDAPLFLNSLLANEDYKEKASHSFVGQGFERSPGVVTGVSKDKEKVSKVSKIL
;
A
#
# COMPACT_ATOMS: atom_id res chain seq x y z
N MET A 1 -21.67 -12.77 -2.32
CA MET A 1 -20.41 -12.48 -1.60
C MET A 1 -19.42 -13.55 -1.98
N THR A 2 -18.25 -13.17 -2.48
CA THR A 2 -17.23 -14.13 -2.92
C THR A 2 -16.21 -14.35 -1.81
N THR A 3 -15.84 -15.60 -1.59
CA THR A 3 -14.72 -15.99 -0.72
C THR A 3 -13.60 -16.46 -1.62
N TRP A 4 -12.46 -15.76 -1.61
CA TRP A 4 -11.32 -16.06 -2.48
C TRP A 4 -10.44 -17.18 -1.90
N TYR A 5 -9.83 -17.99 -2.77
CA TYR A 5 -8.80 -18.96 -2.39
C TYR A 5 -7.45 -18.24 -2.29
N LEU A 6 -7.00 -17.93 -1.07
CA LEU A 6 -5.81 -17.11 -0.84
C LEU A 6 -4.53 -17.91 -0.55
N SER A 7 -4.57 -19.24 -0.55
CA SER A 7 -3.41 -20.07 -0.19
C SER A 7 -2.24 -19.93 -1.17
N ASN A 8 -2.49 -19.50 -2.41
CA ASN A 8 -1.46 -19.25 -3.42
C ASN A 8 -0.98 -17.79 -3.45
N THR A 9 -1.60 -16.91 -2.65
CA THR A 9 -1.27 -15.49 -2.62
C THR A 9 0.15 -15.29 -2.09
N LYS A 10 1.01 -14.70 -2.93
CA LYS A 10 2.38 -14.29 -2.60
C LYS A 10 2.45 -12.81 -2.22
N HIS A 11 1.56 -12.00 -2.81
CA HIS A 11 1.49 -10.56 -2.57
C HIS A 11 0.06 -10.15 -2.22
N HIS A 12 -0.11 -9.54 -1.06
CA HIS A 12 -1.34 -8.87 -0.66
C HIS A 12 -1.12 -7.36 -0.75
N VAL A 13 -1.70 -6.78 -1.81
CA VAL A 13 -1.58 -5.36 -2.14
C VAL A 13 -2.75 -4.60 -1.51
N LEU A 14 -2.46 -3.81 -0.49
CA LEU A 14 -3.41 -2.94 0.18
C LEU A 14 -3.35 -1.55 -0.47
N ILE A 15 -4.48 -1.07 -0.98
CA ILE A 15 -4.54 0.19 -1.74
C ILE A 15 -5.39 1.19 -0.96
N CYS A 16 -4.78 2.27 -0.48
CA CYS A 16 -5.47 3.29 0.31
C CYS A 16 -6.47 4.06 -0.56
N ASN A 17 -7.75 3.95 -0.22
CA ASN A 17 -8.85 4.71 -0.81
C ASN A 17 -9.48 5.64 0.25
N GLY A 18 -8.67 6.13 1.21
CA GLY A 18 -9.08 7.21 2.12
C GLY A 18 -9.19 8.55 1.38
N SER A 19 -9.92 9.52 1.95
CA SER A 19 -10.24 10.81 1.29
C SER A 19 -9.05 11.46 0.57
N SER A 20 -7.91 11.67 1.24
CA SER A 20 -6.76 12.30 0.60
C SER A 20 -6.13 11.47 -0.53
N CYS A 21 -6.18 10.13 -0.46
CA CYS A 21 -5.69 9.30 -1.56
C CYS A 21 -6.70 9.26 -2.72
N ASN A 22 -8.00 9.23 -2.44
CA ASN A 22 -9.04 9.35 -3.48
C ASN A 22 -8.93 10.69 -4.23
N GLU A 23 -8.71 11.80 -3.52
CA GLU A 23 -8.46 13.11 -4.15
C GLU A 23 -7.20 13.13 -5.04
N ALA A 24 -6.27 12.20 -4.81
CA ALA A 24 -5.05 12.02 -5.61
C ALA A 24 -5.14 10.86 -6.61
N GLY A 25 -6.34 10.36 -6.93
CA GLY A 25 -6.54 9.36 -7.99
C GLY A 25 -6.42 7.89 -7.56
N ALA A 26 -6.68 7.59 -6.27
CA ALA A 26 -6.58 6.22 -5.77
C ALA A 26 -7.57 5.22 -6.39
N GLU A 27 -8.73 5.68 -6.87
CA GLU A 27 -9.69 4.79 -7.54
C GLU A 27 -9.14 4.34 -8.89
N GLU A 28 -8.61 5.28 -9.68
CA GLU A 28 -7.95 5.04 -10.96
C GLU A 28 -6.72 4.16 -10.79
N LEU A 29 -5.90 4.42 -9.76
CA LEU A 29 -4.77 3.56 -9.40
C LEU A 29 -5.23 2.14 -9.05
N THR A 30 -6.32 2.01 -8.29
CA THR A 30 -6.87 0.69 -7.93
C THR A 30 -7.31 -0.07 -9.18
N GLN A 31 -7.98 0.61 -10.11
CA GLN A 31 -8.43 0.01 -11.37
C GLN A 31 -7.24 -0.38 -12.25
N ALA A 32 -6.24 0.48 -12.38
CA ALA A 32 -5.03 0.21 -13.16
C ALA A 32 -4.27 -1.02 -12.62
N ILE A 33 -4.02 -1.09 -11.31
CA ILE A 33 -3.36 -2.25 -10.68
C ILE A 33 -4.15 -3.53 -10.93
N ARG A 34 -5.47 -3.51 -10.72
CA ARG A 34 -6.30 -4.72 -10.91
C ARG A 34 -6.36 -5.16 -12.37
N LYS A 35 -6.49 -4.21 -13.29
CA LYS A 35 -6.47 -4.48 -14.73
C LYS A 35 -5.16 -5.15 -15.12
N GLU A 36 -4.03 -4.60 -14.68
CA GLU A 36 -2.70 -5.14 -14.98
C GLU A 36 -2.50 -6.55 -14.38
N ILE A 37 -3.03 -6.81 -13.17
CA ILE A 37 -3.00 -8.16 -12.57
C ILE A 37 -3.76 -9.16 -13.44
N SER A 38 -4.98 -8.81 -13.88
CA SER A 38 -5.82 -9.70 -14.69
C SER A 38 -5.30 -9.90 -16.11
N GLU A 39 -4.73 -8.85 -16.74
CA GLU A 39 -4.12 -8.96 -18.08
C GLU A 39 -2.88 -9.86 -18.08
N ARG A 40 -2.23 -10.03 -16.92
CA ARG A 40 -1.06 -10.90 -16.74
C ARG A 40 -1.40 -12.25 -16.09
N GLU A 41 -2.69 -12.55 -15.89
CA GLU A 41 -3.17 -13.79 -15.28
C GLU A 41 -2.59 -14.05 -13.87
N MET A 42 -2.36 -12.99 -13.09
CA MET A 42 -1.70 -13.07 -11.78
C MET A 42 -2.67 -13.12 -10.59
N ASP A 43 -3.98 -13.17 -10.82
CA ASP A 43 -5.02 -13.08 -9.77
C ASP A 43 -4.89 -14.15 -8.66
N ASP A 44 -4.33 -15.32 -8.97
CA ASP A 44 -4.11 -16.40 -7.98
C ASP A 44 -2.96 -16.08 -7.01
N THR A 45 -2.00 -15.24 -7.43
CA THR A 45 -0.79 -14.94 -6.66
C THR A 45 -0.76 -13.53 -6.07
N ILE A 46 -1.54 -12.59 -6.63
CA ILE A 46 -1.63 -11.21 -6.16
C ILE A 46 -3.08 -10.91 -5.76
N HIS A 47 -3.31 -10.79 -4.46
CA HIS A 47 -4.60 -10.36 -3.94
C HIS A 47 -4.59 -8.84 -3.67
N THR A 48 -5.69 -8.15 -4.00
CA THR A 48 -5.83 -6.72 -3.71
C THR A 48 -6.94 -6.44 -2.70
N THR A 49 -6.73 -5.48 -1.81
CA THR A 49 -7.77 -4.98 -0.90
C THR A 49 -7.76 -3.46 -0.89
N ARG A 50 -8.93 -2.86 -1.13
CA ARG A 50 -9.12 -1.44 -0.85
C ARG A 50 -9.16 -1.24 0.65
N THR A 51 -8.40 -0.28 1.15
CA THR A 51 -8.40 0.10 2.56
C THR A 51 -8.87 1.54 2.73
N TRP A 52 -9.30 1.88 3.95
CA TRP A 52 -9.42 3.27 4.36
C TRP A 52 -8.05 3.82 4.79
N CYS A 53 -8.02 5.06 5.27
CA CYS A 53 -6.80 5.79 5.61
C CYS A 53 -5.79 4.97 6.43
N ASN A 54 -4.54 4.92 5.96
CA ASN A 54 -3.42 4.27 6.66
C ASN A 54 -2.55 5.26 7.47
N GLY A 55 -2.99 6.50 7.66
CA GLY A 55 -2.30 7.50 8.49
C GLY A 55 -1.09 8.19 7.84
N ARG A 56 -0.91 8.03 6.52
CA ARG A 56 0.20 8.58 5.74
C ARG A 56 -0.28 9.50 4.61
N CYS A 57 -1.19 10.43 4.90
CA CYS A 57 -1.82 11.28 3.86
C CYS A 57 -0.85 12.17 3.06
N HIS A 58 0.35 12.42 3.58
CA HIS A 58 1.42 13.13 2.85
C HIS A 58 2.14 12.26 1.81
N ASP A 59 1.98 10.94 1.89
CA ASP A 59 2.55 9.98 0.95
C ASP A 59 1.55 9.57 -0.15
N LYS A 60 0.38 10.20 -0.21
CA LYS A 60 -0.68 9.83 -1.15
C LYS A 60 -0.15 9.77 -2.61
N CYS A 61 -0.54 8.77 -3.41
CA CYS A 61 -1.34 7.60 -3.04
C CYS A 61 -0.51 6.50 -2.37
N VAL A 62 -1.07 5.90 -1.30
CA VAL A 62 -0.39 4.89 -0.49
C VAL A 62 -0.80 3.49 -0.90
N VAL A 63 0.18 2.62 -1.16
CA VAL A 63 0.00 1.19 -1.39
C VAL A 63 0.95 0.40 -0.49
N ILE A 64 0.53 -0.77 -0.01
CA ILE A 64 1.33 -1.61 0.88
C ILE A 64 1.38 -3.02 0.29
N ASN A 65 2.56 -3.62 0.22
CA ASN A 65 2.76 -5.01 -0.19
C ASN A 65 3.08 -5.87 1.05
N TYR A 66 2.16 -6.77 1.41
CA TYR A 66 2.39 -7.83 2.39
C TYR A 66 2.62 -9.18 1.70
N PRO A 67 3.41 -10.11 2.29
CA PRO A 67 4.02 -10.07 3.61
C PRO A 67 5.32 -9.26 3.69
N LYS A 68 5.86 -8.80 2.55
CA LYS A 68 7.16 -8.12 2.46
C LYS A 68 7.26 -6.89 3.37
N GLY A 69 6.16 -6.17 3.56
CA GLY A 69 6.09 -4.99 4.41
C GLY A 69 6.65 -3.72 3.74
N THR A 70 6.67 -3.67 2.41
CA THR A 70 7.06 -2.45 1.69
C THR A 70 5.84 -1.54 1.53
N TRP A 71 6.00 -0.27 1.90
CA TRP A 71 5.02 0.78 1.71
C TRP A 71 5.48 1.67 0.56
N TYR A 72 4.55 2.09 -0.27
CA TYR A 72 4.79 2.94 -1.43
C TYR A 72 4.08 4.28 -1.25
N LYS A 73 4.71 5.33 -1.76
CA LYS A 73 4.18 6.69 -1.80
C LYS A 73 3.99 7.14 -3.24
N ASP A 74 3.08 8.10 -3.45
CA ASP A 74 2.93 8.81 -4.72
C ASP A 74 2.81 7.84 -5.92
N LEU A 75 2.15 6.69 -5.74
CA LEU A 75 1.88 5.82 -6.88
C LEU A 75 0.78 6.42 -7.74
N GLN A 76 1.04 6.45 -9.04
CA GLN A 76 0.09 6.92 -10.06
C GLN A 76 -0.40 5.74 -10.90
N PRO A 77 -1.56 5.83 -11.56
CA PRO A 77 -2.07 4.74 -12.40
C PRO A 77 -1.04 4.21 -13.42
N GLU A 78 -0.20 5.08 -13.95
CA GLU A 78 0.85 4.76 -14.93
C GLU A 78 2.01 3.94 -14.34
N ASP A 79 2.15 3.94 -13.01
CA ASP A 79 3.16 3.15 -12.31
C ASP A 79 2.78 1.67 -12.21
N ALA A 80 1.52 1.28 -12.46
CA ALA A 80 1.03 -0.08 -12.24
C ALA A 80 1.89 -1.17 -12.94
N PRO A 81 2.32 -1.03 -14.20
CA PRO A 81 3.15 -2.04 -14.85
C PRO A 81 4.53 -2.22 -14.18
N LEU A 82 5.18 -1.12 -13.79
CA LEU A 82 6.49 -1.14 -13.13
C LEU A 82 6.38 -1.67 -11.70
N PHE A 83 5.34 -1.26 -10.98
CA PHE A 83 5.03 -1.78 -9.66
C PHE A 83 4.83 -3.29 -9.70
N LEU A 84 4.01 -3.80 -10.63
CA LEU A 84 3.81 -5.25 -10.79
C LEU A 84 5.10 -5.99 -11.18
N ASN A 85 5.91 -5.44 -12.08
CA ASN A 85 7.22 -6.01 -12.41
C ASN A 85 8.07 -6.22 -11.14
N SER A 86 8.09 -5.24 -10.24
CA SER A 86 8.83 -5.36 -8.98
C SER A 86 8.27 -6.48 -8.08
N LEU A 87 6.94 -6.63 -7.98
CA LEU A 87 6.33 -7.71 -7.20
C LEU A 87 6.69 -9.09 -7.77
N LEU A 88 6.61 -9.25 -9.10
CA LEU A 88 6.94 -10.51 -9.79
C LEU A 88 8.41 -10.90 -9.62
N ALA A 89 9.31 -9.92 -9.58
CA ALA A 89 10.72 -10.12 -9.28
C ALA A 89 10.99 -10.32 -7.77
N ASN A 90 9.96 -10.20 -6.92
CA ASN A 90 10.07 -10.14 -5.46
C ASN A 90 10.98 -8.99 -4.96
N GLU A 91 11.10 -7.94 -5.75
CA GLU A 91 11.86 -6.71 -5.47
C GLU A 91 10.93 -5.59 -4.99
N ASP A 92 11.51 -4.43 -4.68
CA ASP A 92 10.74 -3.23 -4.36
C ASP A 92 10.79 -2.29 -5.55
N TYR A 93 9.69 -1.58 -5.83
CA TYR A 93 9.73 -0.41 -6.70
C TYR A 93 10.37 0.76 -5.93
N LYS A 94 11.72 0.77 -5.93
CA LYS A 94 12.56 1.55 -5.02
C LYS A 94 12.29 3.05 -5.10
N GLU A 95 12.00 3.57 -6.29
CA GLU A 95 11.74 4.98 -6.56
C GLU A 95 10.53 5.50 -5.77
N LYS A 96 9.55 4.62 -5.54
CA LYS A 96 8.30 4.93 -4.84
C LYS A 96 8.23 4.32 -3.44
N ALA A 97 9.23 3.56 -3.01
CA ALA A 97 9.28 2.97 -1.67
C ALA A 97 9.40 4.07 -0.60
N SER A 98 8.43 4.12 0.31
CA SER A 98 8.38 5.07 1.42
C SER A 98 8.94 4.48 2.71
N HIS A 99 8.60 3.22 2.99
CA HIS A 99 9.09 2.47 4.13
C HIS A 99 9.26 1.00 3.76
N SER A 100 10.23 0.34 4.39
CA SER A 100 10.44 -1.10 4.24
C SER A 100 10.53 -1.75 5.62
N PHE A 101 9.90 -2.91 5.78
CA PHE A 101 10.02 -3.70 7.00
C PHE A 101 11.34 -4.45 7.03
N VAL A 102 12.14 -4.25 8.09
CA VAL A 102 13.48 -4.85 8.25
C VAL A 102 13.52 -5.88 9.39
N GLY A 103 12.39 -6.55 9.66
CA GLY A 103 12.28 -7.64 10.64
C GLY A 103 11.94 -7.19 12.07
N GLN A 104 12.43 -6.04 12.52
CA GLN A 104 12.11 -5.48 13.86
C GLN A 104 11.22 -4.23 13.81
N GLY A 105 11.07 -3.64 12.63
CA GLY A 105 10.33 -2.40 12.45
C GLY A 105 10.43 -1.91 11.02
N PHE A 106 9.91 -0.71 10.78
CA PHE A 106 9.96 -0.07 9.48
C PHE A 106 11.10 0.93 9.41
N GLU A 107 11.91 0.86 8.37
CA GLU A 107 12.86 1.89 8.00
C GLU A 107 12.23 2.82 6.96
N ARG A 108 12.41 4.12 7.14
CA ARG A 108 11.89 5.15 6.25
C ARG A 108 12.92 5.50 5.19
N SER A 109 12.51 5.53 3.92
CA SER A 109 13.38 5.96 2.82
C SER A 109 13.78 7.45 2.96
N PRO A 110 14.97 7.85 2.48
CA PRO A 110 15.39 9.25 2.43
C PRO A 110 14.36 10.13 1.71
N GLY A 111 14.14 11.36 2.21
CA GLY A 111 13.21 12.33 1.62
C GLY A 111 11.72 12.04 1.83
N VAL A 112 11.33 10.93 2.45
CA VAL A 112 9.95 10.67 2.89
C VAL A 112 9.66 11.49 4.15
N VAL A 113 8.45 12.00 4.32
CA VAL A 113 8.12 12.79 5.52
C VAL A 113 8.18 11.92 6.78
N THR A 114 8.84 12.39 7.84
CA THR A 114 8.99 11.66 9.11
C THR A 114 7.63 11.36 9.77
N GLY A 115 6.67 12.27 9.65
CA GLY A 115 5.40 12.21 10.37
C GLY A 115 5.54 12.79 11.79
N VAL A 116 4.49 12.62 12.60
CA VAL A 116 4.43 13.09 13.98
C VAL A 116 4.32 11.91 14.94
N SER A 117 4.97 12.03 16.10
CA SER A 117 4.82 11.04 17.16
C SER A 117 3.38 11.01 17.66
N LYS A 118 2.90 9.81 18.01
CA LYS A 118 1.58 9.62 18.60
C LYS A 118 1.55 10.22 20.00
N ASP A 119 0.95 11.40 20.13
CA ASP A 119 0.73 12.06 21.41
C ASP A 119 -0.20 11.23 22.31
N LYS A 120 0.20 11.00 23.57
CA LYS A 120 -0.50 10.09 24.48
C LYS A 120 -1.94 10.54 24.75
N GLU A 121 -2.17 11.84 24.92
CA GLU A 121 -3.50 12.37 25.21
C GLU A 121 -4.41 12.22 23.97
N LYS A 122 -3.91 12.57 22.79
CA LYS A 122 -4.63 12.35 21.52
C LYS A 122 -4.96 10.88 21.31
N VAL A 123 -4.01 9.96 21.53
CA VAL A 123 -4.23 8.52 21.41
C VAL A 123 -5.32 8.05 22.39
N SER A 124 -5.25 8.45 23.65
CA SER A 124 -6.25 8.06 24.66
C SER A 124 -7.66 8.49 24.27
N LYS A 125 -7.82 9.73 23.75
CA LYS A 125 -9.10 10.25 23.28
C LYS A 125 -9.65 9.45 22.10
N VAL A 126 -8.85 9.20 21.06
CA VAL A 126 -9.33 8.46 19.87
C VAL A 126 -9.55 6.96 20.14
N SER A 127 -8.84 6.40 21.11
CA SER A 127 -9.02 5.01 21.54
C SER A 127 -10.16 4.82 22.54
N LYS A 128 -10.84 5.89 22.97
CA LYS A 128 -11.93 5.84 23.96
C LYS A 128 -11.50 5.19 25.28
N ILE A 129 -10.26 5.44 25.70
CA ILE A 129 -9.68 4.93 26.96
C ILE A 129 -9.95 5.89 28.14
N LEU A 130 -10.74 6.94 27.91
CA LEU A 130 -11.22 7.87 28.94
C LEU A 130 -12.71 7.65 29.21
#